data_AF-A0A1G1E4C9-F1
#
_entry.id   AF-A0A1G1E4C9-F1
#
_cell.length_a   1.000
_cell.length_b   1.000
_cell.length_c   1.000
_cell.angle_alpha   90.00
_cell.angle_beta   90.00
_cell.angle_gamma   90.00
#
_symmetry.space_group_name_H-M   'P 1'
#
loop_
_entity.id
_entity.type
_entity.pdbx_description
1 polymer ?
#
loop_
_entity_poly.entity_id
_entity_poly.type
_entity_poly.pdbx_seq_one_letter_code
_entity_poly.pdbx_strand_id
1 'polypeptide(L)'
;MVPTTAKNALDVLTEPGKLIIPLPNDAVVCTACGHRCKLRPGQRGVCKVRHNDNGTLKVPFHYVSGINNDPIEKKPFFHVLPGSLAMSFGMLGCDFHCAYCQNWFTSQALRDEASTVSYTRMTAIDICGKAEQYGSKSVVSTYNEPLITSEWAVEVFREARQLGLLTAYVSNGHATAEVLDYLHPWLDLFKIDLKCFDAGNYRRLGGDLEVVLETICQVFKMGFWTEIVTLVVPRYNDSDRELSDIAKFIASVSVDIPWHVTAFHPDY
;
A
#
# COMPACT_ATOMS: atom_id res chain seq x y z
N MET A 1 -2.39 34.55 -5.49
CA MET A 1 -1.98 33.13 -5.56
C MET A 1 -0.97 32.90 -4.46
N VAL A 2 -1.38 32.22 -3.39
CA VAL A 2 -0.44 31.83 -2.33
C VAL A 2 0.13 30.48 -2.76
N PRO A 3 1.46 30.33 -2.89
CA PRO A 3 2.05 29.04 -3.22
C PRO A 3 1.91 28.13 -1.99
N THR A 4 0.87 27.29 -1.97
CA THR A 4 0.73 26.25 -0.97
C THR A 4 1.67 25.11 -1.35
N THR A 5 2.63 24.80 -0.49
CA THR A 5 3.44 23.59 -0.59
C THR A 5 2.52 22.36 -0.71
N ALA A 6 2.92 21.34 -1.46
CA ALA A 6 2.09 20.18 -1.79
C ALA A 6 1.41 19.52 -0.56
N LYS A 7 2.04 19.61 0.62
CA LYS A 7 1.52 19.11 1.91
C LYS A 7 0.18 19.73 2.32
N ASN A 8 -0.04 21.02 2.06
CA ASN A 8 -1.27 21.72 2.48
C ASN A 8 -2.38 21.62 1.42
N ALA A 9 -2.02 21.38 0.16
CA ALA A 9 -3.00 21.27 -0.93
C ALA A 9 -3.85 20.00 -0.82
N LEU A 10 -3.32 18.93 -0.23
CA LEU A 10 -4.04 17.66 -0.04
C LEU A 10 -4.96 17.66 1.18
N ASP A 11 -4.81 18.60 2.12
CA ASP A 11 -5.62 18.58 3.35
C ASP A 11 -7.11 18.81 3.08
N VAL A 12 -7.44 19.50 1.98
CA VAL A 12 -8.83 19.66 1.51
C VAL A 12 -9.40 18.39 0.86
N LEU A 13 -8.56 17.37 0.66
CA LEU A 13 -8.90 16.06 0.09
C LEU A 13 -8.72 14.98 1.15
N THR A 14 -9.30 15.23 2.31
CA THR A 14 -9.24 14.30 3.44
C THR A 14 -10.58 14.14 4.13
N GLU A 15 -10.86 12.93 4.58
CA GLU A 15 -12.04 12.55 5.35
C GLU A 15 -11.65 12.05 6.76
N PRO A 16 -12.59 12.01 7.72
CA PRO A 16 -12.37 11.33 9.00
C PRO A 16 -12.04 9.84 8.81
N GLY A 17 -10.88 9.42 9.30
CA GLY A 17 -10.39 8.05 9.25
C GLY A 17 -11.03 7.14 10.29
N LYS A 18 -11.00 5.84 10.03
CA LYS A 18 -11.61 4.80 10.89
C LYS A 18 -10.56 3.94 11.60
N LEU A 19 -9.36 3.86 11.03
CA LEU A 19 -8.23 3.09 11.58
C LEU A 19 -7.50 3.90 12.65
N ILE A 20 -8.16 4.06 13.80
CA ILE A 20 -7.69 4.84 14.94
C ILE A 20 -7.97 4.19 16.29
N ILE A 21 -7.09 4.47 17.25
CA ILE A 21 -7.36 4.33 18.69
C ILE A 21 -7.29 5.73 19.30
N PRO A 22 -8.39 6.28 19.81
CA PRO A 22 -8.39 7.57 20.51
C PRO A 22 -7.54 7.52 21.78
N LEU A 23 -6.87 8.62 22.10
CA LEU A 23 -6.10 8.82 23.32
C LEU A 23 -6.54 10.12 24.03
N PRO A 24 -6.19 10.33 25.32
CA PRO A 24 -6.44 11.60 26.00
C PRO A 24 -5.78 12.80 25.31
N ASN A 25 -6.30 14.01 25.57
CA ASN A 25 -5.81 15.29 25.04
C ASN A 25 -5.80 15.35 23.50
N ASP A 26 -6.87 14.86 22.89
CA ASP A 26 -7.07 14.85 21.44
C ASP A 26 -5.96 14.16 20.64
N ALA A 27 -5.17 13.30 21.29
CA ALA A 27 -4.19 12.47 20.63
C ALA A 27 -4.83 11.20 20.05
N VAL A 28 -4.20 10.60 19.05
CA VAL A 28 -4.67 9.36 18.43
C VAL A 28 -3.51 8.42 18.13
N VAL A 29 -3.77 7.11 18.10
CA VAL A 29 -2.90 6.12 17.46
C VAL A 29 -3.49 5.80 16.09
N CYS A 30 -2.75 6.07 15.04
CA CYS A 30 -3.09 5.63 13.68
C CYS A 30 -2.79 4.13 13.56
N THR A 31 -3.78 3.29 13.22
CA THR A 31 -3.61 1.83 13.13
C THR A 31 -3.54 1.31 11.70
N ALA A 32 -3.32 2.15 10.69
CA ALA A 32 -3.30 1.68 9.29
C ALA A 32 -2.05 0.89 8.87
N CYS A 33 -0.94 1.00 9.60
CA CYS A 33 0.30 0.29 9.29
C CYS A 33 1.10 0.04 10.57
N GLY A 34 2.13 -0.81 10.47
CA GLY A 34 2.98 -1.29 11.56
C GLY A 34 3.66 -0.18 12.35
N HIS A 35 3.78 1.03 11.79
CA HIS A 35 4.30 2.20 12.50
C HIS A 35 3.49 2.63 13.72
N ARG A 36 2.18 2.32 13.74
CA ARG A 36 1.25 2.71 14.81
C ARG A 36 1.47 4.14 15.32
N CYS A 37 1.57 5.11 14.40
CA CYS A 37 1.99 6.48 14.74
C CYS A 37 1.08 7.07 15.83
N LYS A 38 1.68 7.53 16.94
CA LYS A 38 1.01 8.31 17.98
C LYS A 38 1.05 9.78 17.61
N LEU A 39 -0.10 10.37 17.30
CA LEU A 39 -0.23 11.72 16.77
C LEU A 39 -0.96 12.61 17.77
N ARG A 40 -0.28 13.65 18.24
CA ARG A 40 -0.92 14.78 18.95
C ARG A 40 -1.66 15.68 17.93
N PRO A 41 -2.57 16.56 18.37
CA PRO A 41 -3.19 17.55 17.49
C PRO A 41 -2.16 18.29 16.63
N GLY A 42 -2.44 18.43 15.34
CA GLY A 42 -1.58 19.05 14.33
C GLY A 42 -0.44 18.17 13.81
N GLN A 43 -0.22 16.97 14.36
CA GLN A 43 0.86 16.09 13.90
C GLN A 43 0.44 15.21 12.72
N ARG A 44 1.42 14.91 11.86
CA ARG A 44 1.28 13.98 10.74
C ARG A 44 2.00 12.67 11.00
N GLY A 45 1.45 11.58 10.48
CA GLY A 45 2.10 10.28 10.43
C GLY A 45 3.37 10.28 9.60
N VAL A 46 4.14 9.19 9.70
CA VAL A 46 5.39 9.03 8.94
C VAL A 46 5.16 9.11 7.43
N CYS A 47 3.99 8.66 6.95
CA CYS A 47 3.57 8.69 5.55
C CYS A 47 3.18 10.07 5.00
N LYS A 48 3.08 11.09 5.88
CA LYS A 48 2.73 12.49 5.57
C LYS A 48 1.31 12.77 5.07
N VAL A 49 0.53 11.75 4.67
CA VAL A 49 -0.87 11.93 4.22
C VAL A 49 -1.91 11.82 5.34
N ARG A 50 -1.61 11.07 6.40
CA ARG A 50 -2.50 10.95 7.57
C ARG A 50 -2.10 11.96 8.64
N HIS A 51 -3.05 12.70 9.19
CA HIS A 51 -2.77 13.71 10.20
C HIS A 51 -3.89 13.85 11.23
N ASN A 52 -3.57 14.33 12.42
CA ASN A 52 -4.53 14.55 13.48
C ASN A 52 -4.98 16.03 13.47
N ASP A 53 -6.26 16.26 13.19
CA ASP A 53 -6.95 17.53 13.35
C ASP A 53 -7.80 17.50 14.62
N ASN A 54 -7.21 17.97 15.72
CA ASN A 54 -7.88 18.14 17.03
C ASN A 54 -8.71 16.92 17.48
N GLY A 55 -8.11 15.73 17.43
CA GLY A 55 -8.73 14.46 17.84
C GLY A 55 -9.35 13.68 16.68
N THR A 56 -9.52 14.30 15.52
CA THR A 56 -9.98 13.65 14.29
C THR A 56 -8.79 13.27 13.44
N LEU A 57 -8.57 11.97 13.20
CA LEU A 57 -7.60 11.55 12.19
C LEU A 57 -8.16 11.85 10.80
N LYS A 58 -7.50 12.70 10.04
CA LYS A 58 -7.78 12.99 8.64
C LYS A 58 -6.97 12.05 7.74
N VAL A 59 -7.64 11.41 6.78
CA VAL A 59 -7.06 10.42 5.85
C VAL A 59 -7.32 10.82 4.40
N PRO A 60 -6.41 10.53 3.45
CA PRO A 60 -6.53 10.98 2.05
C PRO A 60 -7.73 10.35 1.33
N PHE A 61 -8.44 11.15 0.52
CA PHE A 61 -9.70 10.75 -0.13
C PHE A 61 -9.96 11.48 -1.46
N HIS A 62 -10.78 10.88 -2.33
CA HIS A 62 -11.27 11.50 -3.59
C HIS A 62 -10.20 11.95 -4.59
N TYR A 63 -9.02 11.33 -4.59
CA TYR A 63 -8.01 11.57 -5.61
C TYR A 63 -7.17 10.33 -5.91
N VAL A 64 -6.49 10.38 -7.06
CA VAL A 64 -5.43 9.44 -7.43
C VAL A 64 -4.23 10.24 -7.95
N SER A 65 -3.01 9.77 -7.71
CA SER A 65 -1.79 10.27 -8.35
C SER A 65 -1.39 9.44 -9.56
N GLY A 66 -1.94 8.23 -9.70
CA GLY A 66 -1.76 7.38 -10.87
C GLY A 66 -2.96 6.47 -11.06
N ILE A 67 -3.37 6.29 -12.31
CA ILE A 67 -4.42 5.35 -12.69
C ILE A 67 -4.07 4.75 -14.06
N ASN A 68 -4.03 3.43 -14.19
CA ASN A 68 -3.75 2.77 -15.46
C ASN A 68 -4.49 1.44 -15.54
N ASN A 69 -4.88 1.05 -16.76
CA ASN A 69 -5.38 -0.29 -17.05
C ASN A 69 -4.28 -1.08 -17.71
N ASP A 70 -3.65 -1.98 -16.96
CA ASP A 70 -2.51 -2.77 -17.39
C ASP A 70 -2.82 -4.27 -17.19
N PRO A 71 -2.08 -5.19 -17.84
CA PRO A 71 -2.15 -6.62 -17.51
C PRO A 71 -1.90 -6.87 -16.02
N ILE A 72 -2.64 -7.81 -15.44
CA ILE A 72 -2.56 -8.14 -14.00
C ILE A 72 -1.16 -8.63 -13.57
N GLU A 73 -0.39 -9.19 -14.49
CA GLU A 73 1.00 -9.62 -14.29
C GLU A 73 1.95 -8.44 -14.04
N LYS A 74 1.59 -7.22 -14.47
CA LYS A 74 2.33 -6.00 -14.09
C LYS A 74 2.19 -5.70 -12.59
N LYS A 75 1.17 -6.26 -11.92
CA LYS A 75 0.90 -6.18 -10.48
C LYS A 75 1.38 -7.44 -9.75
N PRO A 76 2.56 -7.92 -10.14
CA PRO A 76 3.02 -9.32 -10.14
C PRO A 76 2.06 -10.34 -9.52
N PHE A 77 0.84 -10.40 -10.06
CA PHE A 77 -0.11 -11.48 -9.81
C PHE A 77 -0.07 -12.37 -11.05
N PHE A 78 0.60 -13.51 -10.94
CA PHE A 78 0.77 -14.45 -12.06
C PHE A 78 -0.19 -15.65 -11.98
N HIS A 79 -0.81 -15.85 -10.82
CA HIS A 79 -1.71 -16.97 -10.57
C HIS A 79 -3.16 -16.52 -10.35
N VAL A 80 -3.46 -15.23 -10.62
CA VAL A 80 -4.81 -14.69 -10.63
C VAL A 80 -5.16 -14.14 -12.00
N LEU A 81 -6.22 -14.68 -12.60
CA LEU A 81 -6.76 -14.25 -13.89
C LEU A 81 -5.67 -13.93 -14.96
N PRO A 82 -4.76 -14.87 -15.30
CA PRO A 82 -3.67 -14.58 -16.23
C PRO A 82 -4.18 -14.05 -17.58
N GLY A 83 -3.51 -13.03 -18.11
CA GLY A 83 -3.85 -12.32 -19.34
C GLY A 83 -5.00 -11.32 -19.20
N SER A 84 -5.60 -11.17 -18.01
CA SER A 84 -6.65 -10.18 -17.77
C SER A 84 -6.09 -8.78 -17.50
N LEU A 85 -6.94 -7.77 -17.67
CA LEU A 85 -6.62 -6.38 -17.36
C LEU A 85 -7.04 -6.03 -15.92
N ALA A 86 -6.24 -5.19 -15.29
CA ALA A 86 -6.40 -4.74 -13.92
C ALA A 86 -6.39 -3.21 -13.85
N MET A 87 -7.51 -2.61 -13.42
CA MET A 87 -7.60 -1.17 -13.20
C MET A 87 -6.83 -0.82 -11.93
N SER A 88 -5.66 -0.24 -12.10
CA SER A 88 -4.73 0.04 -11.02
C SER A 88 -4.79 1.51 -10.66
N PHE A 89 -4.88 1.82 -9.37
CA PHE A 89 -4.83 3.19 -8.87
C PHE A 89 -3.86 3.31 -7.70
N GLY A 90 -3.33 4.52 -7.51
CA GLY A 90 -2.45 4.84 -6.39
C GLY A 90 -2.60 6.29 -5.96
N MET A 91 -2.17 6.57 -4.75
CA MET A 91 -2.18 7.89 -4.15
C MET A 91 -0.75 8.33 -3.80
N LEU A 92 -0.63 9.45 -3.08
CA LEU A 92 0.65 10.00 -2.65
C LEU A 92 1.04 9.47 -1.27
N GLY A 93 2.35 9.44 -1.02
CA GLY A 93 2.92 9.05 0.27
C GLY A 93 3.13 7.54 0.40
N CYS A 94 4.05 7.18 1.28
CA CYS A 94 4.42 5.80 1.58
C CYS A 94 4.95 5.77 3.03
N ASP A 95 4.71 4.70 3.76
CA ASP A 95 5.22 4.53 5.12
C ASP A 95 6.66 3.99 5.16
N PHE A 96 7.18 3.49 4.04
CA PHE A 96 8.58 3.12 3.83
C PHE A 96 9.36 4.19 3.04
N HIS A 97 10.67 4.04 3.05
CA HIS A 97 11.69 4.91 2.46
C HIS A 97 12.69 4.09 1.62
N CYS A 98 12.19 3.25 0.72
CA CYS A 98 13.05 2.37 -0.06
C CYS A 98 13.98 3.17 -0.98
N ALA A 99 15.30 3.00 -0.82
CA ALA A 99 16.32 3.67 -1.63
C ALA A 99 16.31 3.24 -3.11
N TYR A 100 15.56 2.18 -3.45
CA TYR A 100 15.40 1.61 -4.78
C TYR A 100 13.93 1.69 -5.26
N CYS A 101 13.15 2.63 -4.73
CA CYS A 101 11.73 2.73 -5.05
C CYS A 101 11.51 3.14 -6.51
N GLN A 102 10.96 2.23 -7.33
CA GLN A 102 10.62 2.52 -8.73
C GLN A 102 9.46 3.52 -8.88
N ASN A 103 8.65 3.70 -7.83
CA ASN A 103 7.54 4.67 -7.77
C ASN A 103 7.85 5.83 -6.81
N TRP A 104 9.12 6.24 -6.71
CA TRP A 104 9.56 7.28 -5.78
C TRP A 104 8.82 8.62 -5.98
N PHE A 105 8.45 8.93 -7.23
CA PHE A 105 7.76 10.16 -7.61
C PHE A 105 6.35 10.30 -7.02
N THR A 106 5.66 9.20 -6.65
CA THR A 106 4.41 9.26 -5.87
C THR A 106 4.64 8.97 -4.39
N SER A 107 5.50 8.00 -4.09
CA SER A 107 5.70 7.48 -2.73
C SER A 107 6.48 8.43 -1.82
N GLN A 108 7.47 9.15 -2.38
CA GLN A 108 8.38 10.02 -1.63
C GLN A 108 8.10 11.51 -1.86
N ALA A 109 7.19 11.83 -2.79
CA ALA A 109 6.73 13.18 -3.16
C ALA A 109 6.59 14.15 -1.98
N LEU A 110 5.87 13.72 -0.94
CA LEU A 110 5.51 14.58 0.19
C LEU A 110 6.64 14.81 1.20
N ARG A 111 7.80 14.20 0.98
CA ARG A 111 9.00 14.37 1.79
C ARG A 111 9.93 15.42 1.21
N ASP A 112 9.77 15.74 -0.07
CA ASP A 112 10.48 16.81 -0.76
C ASP A 112 9.55 18.03 -0.91
N GLU A 113 9.95 19.16 -0.34
CA GLU A 113 9.15 20.39 -0.39
C GLU A 113 9.18 21.07 -1.77
N ALA A 114 10.15 20.71 -2.62
CA ALA A 114 10.24 21.16 -4.00
C ALA A 114 9.38 20.31 -4.97
N SER A 115 8.74 19.24 -4.47
CA SER A 115 7.99 18.30 -5.31
C SER A 115 6.71 18.92 -5.88
N THR A 116 6.57 18.91 -7.21
CA THR A 116 5.40 19.46 -7.94
C THR A 116 4.47 18.34 -8.43
N VAL A 117 4.10 17.40 -7.55
CA VAL A 117 3.36 16.21 -7.96
C VAL A 117 1.90 16.54 -8.28
N SER A 118 1.45 16.06 -9.43
CA SER A 118 0.06 16.16 -9.86
C SER A 118 -0.80 15.06 -9.24
N TYR A 119 -2.07 15.39 -9.03
CA TYR A 119 -3.11 14.44 -8.68
C TYR A 119 -4.36 14.79 -9.48
N THR A 120 -5.23 13.79 -9.64
CA THR A 120 -6.53 13.95 -10.28
C THR A 120 -7.59 13.63 -9.26
N ARG A 121 -8.54 14.55 -9.07
CA ARG A 121 -9.74 14.26 -8.26
C ARG A 121 -10.56 13.20 -8.98
N MET A 122 -10.91 12.14 -8.26
CA MET A 122 -11.70 11.03 -8.78
C MET A 122 -12.56 10.45 -7.67
N THR A 123 -13.80 10.11 -8.00
CA THR A 123 -14.69 9.31 -7.14
C THR A 123 -14.44 7.82 -7.34
N ALA A 124 -14.97 6.99 -6.43
CA ALA A 124 -14.91 5.53 -6.57
C ALA A 124 -15.63 5.09 -7.85
N ILE A 125 -16.78 5.70 -8.15
CA ILE A 125 -17.56 5.49 -9.38
C ILE A 125 -16.73 5.83 -10.62
N ASP A 126 -15.95 6.91 -10.62
CA ASP A 126 -15.10 7.27 -11.76
C ASP A 126 -14.03 6.20 -12.04
N ILE A 127 -13.41 5.65 -10.98
CA ILE A 127 -12.38 4.61 -11.10
C ILE A 127 -13.01 3.31 -11.62
N CYS A 128 -14.11 2.89 -11.02
CA CYS A 128 -14.80 1.65 -11.35
C CYS A 128 -15.49 1.71 -12.73
N GLY A 129 -16.06 2.85 -13.11
CA GLY A 129 -16.61 3.08 -14.44
C GLY A 129 -15.55 2.99 -15.53
N LYS A 130 -14.33 3.48 -15.28
CA LYS A 130 -13.18 3.24 -16.18
C LYS A 130 -12.81 1.76 -16.23
N ALA A 131 -12.86 1.04 -15.10
CA ALA A 131 -12.55 -0.39 -15.08
C ALA A 131 -13.51 -1.18 -15.98
N GLU A 132 -14.81 -0.91 -15.92
CA GLU A 132 -15.79 -1.50 -16.85
C GLU A 132 -15.55 -1.08 -18.30
N GLN A 133 -15.38 0.22 -18.54
CA GLN A 133 -15.16 0.77 -19.89
C GLN A 133 -13.97 0.10 -20.59
N TYR A 134 -12.90 -0.18 -19.85
CA TYR A 134 -11.68 -0.78 -20.39
C TYR A 134 -11.60 -2.30 -20.18
N GLY A 135 -12.70 -2.94 -19.76
CA GLY A 135 -12.81 -4.40 -19.66
C GLY A 135 -11.91 -5.04 -18.60
N SER A 136 -11.54 -4.29 -17.55
CA SER A 136 -10.79 -4.82 -16.41
C SER A 136 -11.57 -5.93 -15.71
N LYS A 137 -10.85 -6.89 -15.13
CA LYS A 137 -11.42 -7.95 -14.27
C LYS A 137 -11.14 -7.74 -12.79
N SER A 138 -10.26 -6.79 -12.48
CA SER A 138 -9.92 -6.42 -11.12
C SER A 138 -9.65 -4.93 -10.98
N VAL A 139 -9.78 -4.43 -9.75
CA VAL A 139 -9.35 -3.10 -9.33
C VAL A 139 -8.28 -3.24 -8.25
N VAL A 140 -7.14 -2.59 -8.45
CA VAL A 140 -5.91 -2.81 -7.66
C VAL A 140 -5.40 -1.52 -7.05
N SER A 141 -5.23 -1.49 -5.73
CA SER A 141 -4.55 -0.39 -5.04
C SER A 141 -3.03 -0.66 -4.98
N THR A 142 -2.24 0.25 -5.53
CA THR A 142 -0.80 0.05 -5.82
C THR A 142 -0.07 1.39 -6.06
N TYR A 143 1.13 1.36 -6.65
CA TYR A 143 2.07 2.45 -6.93
C TYR A 143 2.73 3.05 -5.69
N ASN A 144 1.96 3.38 -4.67
CA ASN A 144 2.46 3.79 -3.37
C ASN A 144 2.23 2.67 -2.34
N GLU A 145 2.18 2.99 -1.04
CA GLU A 145 1.72 2.00 -0.05
C GLU A 145 0.19 2.09 0.09
N PRO A 146 -0.59 1.05 -0.27
CA PRO A 146 -2.04 1.12 -0.19
C PRO A 146 -2.58 1.05 1.25
N LEU A 147 -1.86 0.48 2.23
CA LEU A 147 -2.31 0.38 3.62
C LEU A 147 -2.61 1.75 4.25
N ILE A 148 -1.80 2.77 3.94
CA ILE A 148 -1.99 4.13 4.48
C ILE A 148 -3.22 4.85 3.90
N THR A 149 -3.83 4.28 2.86
CA THR A 149 -4.99 4.79 2.11
C THR A 149 -6.18 3.84 2.16
N SER A 150 -6.21 2.90 3.12
CA SER A 150 -7.21 1.82 3.15
C SER A 150 -8.66 2.26 3.24
N GLU A 151 -8.99 3.37 3.90
CA GLU A 151 -10.36 3.88 3.93
C GLU A 151 -10.85 4.27 2.54
N TRP A 152 -9.99 4.90 1.73
CA TRP A 152 -10.31 5.25 0.34
C TRP A 152 -10.42 4.00 -0.53
N ALA A 153 -9.47 3.07 -0.39
CA ALA A 153 -9.49 1.83 -1.15
C ALA A 153 -10.75 1.01 -0.88
N VAL A 154 -11.24 0.96 0.37
CA VAL A 154 -12.50 0.26 0.70
C VAL A 154 -13.71 0.90 0.00
N GLU A 155 -13.75 2.23 -0.17
CA GLU A 155 -14.82 2.84 -0.98
C GLU A 155 -14.75 2.43 -2.45
N VAL A 156 -13.55 2.46 -3.03
CA VAL A 156 -13.34 2.00 -4.41
C VAL A 156 -13.72 0.52 -4.56
N PHE A 157 -13.36 -0.31 -3.59
CA PHE A 157 -13.65 -1.74 -3.62
C PHE A 157 -15.12 -2.08 -3.42
N ARG A 158 -15.85 -1.30 -2.61
CA ARG A 158 -17.31 -1.43 -2.51
C ARG A 158 -17.99 -1.22 -3.85
N GLU A 159 -17.57 -0.20 -4.60
CA GLU A 159 -18.07 0.03 -5.96
C GLU A 159 -17.62 -1.09 -6.91
N ALA A 160 -16.34 -1.47 -6.88
CA ALA A 160 -15.81 -2.53 -7.75
C ALA A 160 -16.54 -3.88 -7.59
N ARG A 161 -16.87 -4.26 -6.34
CA ARG A 161 -17.58 -5.51 -6.05
C ARG A 161 -19.01 -5.51 -6.55
N GLN A 162 -19.70 -4.37 -6.58
CA GLN A 162 -21.04 -4.27 -7.19
C GLN A 162 -21.00 -4.60 -8.69
N LEU A 163 -19.85 -4.38 -9.33
CA LEU A 163 -19.59 -4.67 -10.74
C LEU A 163 -18.99 -6.06 -10.97
N GLY A 164 -18.87 -6.88 -9.91
CA GLY A 164 -18.29 -8.22 -9.98
C GLY A 164 -16.78 -8.25 -10.24
N LEU A 165 -16.07 -7.14 -9.99
CA LEU A 165 -14.62 -7.06 -10.15
C LEU A 165 -13.91 -7.60 -8.91
N LEU A 166 -12.81 -8.33 -9.11
CA LEU A 166 -11.91 -8.68 -8.01
C LEU A 166 -11.19 -7.45 -7.47
N THR A 167 -10.83 -7.48 -6.21
CA THR A 167 -10.21 -6.37 -5.50
C THR A 167 -8.86 -6.80 -4.96
N ALA A 168 -7.84 -5.96 -5.12
CA ALA A 168 -6.47 -6.37 -4.86
C ALA A 168 -5.57 -5.28 -4.28
N TYR A 169 -4.61 -5.70 -3.46
CA TYR A 169 -3.54 -4.87 -2.90
C TYR A 169 -2.18 -5.32 -3.41
N VAL A 170 -1.33 -4.35 -3.73
CA VAL A 170 0.12 -4.54 -3.91
C VAL A 170 0.81 -3.68 -2.86
N SER A 171 1.30 -4.31 -1.79
CA SER A 171 1.73 -3.64 -0.56
C SER A 171 3.12 -4.11 -0.11
N ASN A 172 3.79 -3.29 0.70
CA ASN A 172 4.98 -3.67 1.45
C ASN A 172 4.69 -4.61 2.64
N GLY A 173 3.41 -4.87 2.94
CA GLY A 173 2.98 -5.82 3.97
C GLY A 173 3.19 -5.35 5.40
N HIS A 174 3.46 -4.06 5.66
CA HIS A 174 3.64 -3.55 7.01
C HIS A 174 2.29 -3.23 7.67
N ALA A 175 1.41 -4.24 7.77
CA ALA A 175 0.04 -4.08 8.23
C ALA A 175 -0.09 -4.21 9.76
N THR A 176 -1.24 -3.76 10.27
CA THR A 176 -1.72 -4.10 11.62
C THR A 176 -2.88 -5.09 11.50
N ALA A 177 -3.24 -5.76 12.59
CA ALA A 177 -4.47 -6.57 12.60
C ALA A 177 -5.72 -5.73 12.29
N GLU A 178 -5.79 -4.49 12.80
CA GLU A 178 -6.96 -3.61 12.61
C GLU A 178 -7.21 -3.26 11.14
N VAL A 179 -6.16 -3.01 10.35
CA VAL A 179 -6.33 -2.72 8.92
C VAL A 179 -6.66 -3.99 8.13
N LEU A 180 -6.12 -5.15 8.51
CA LEU A 180 -6.46 -6.41 7.87
C LEU A 180 -7.93 -6.77 8.11
N ASP A 181 -8.42 -6.66 9.35
CA ASP A 181 -9.82 -6.87 9.70
C ASP A 181 -10.75 -5.90 8.95
N TYR A 182 -10.33 -4.63 8.83
CA TYR A 182 -11.07 -3.61 8.09
C TYR A 182 -11.15 -3.92 6.59
N LEU A 183 -10.10 -4.50 6.01
CA LEU A 183 -10.02 -4.85 4.59
C LEU A 183 -10.70 -6.19 4.26
N HIS A 184 -10.73 -7.14 5.19
CA HIS A 184 -11.19 -8.52 4.98
C HIS A 184 -12.51 -8.66 4.20
N PRO A 185 -13.57 -7.87 4.47
CA PRO A 185 -14.83 -8.01 3.73
C PRO A 185 -14.78 -7.49 2.28
N TRP A 186 -13.73 -6.74 1.93
CA TRP A 186 -13.68 -5.91 0.72
C TRP A 186 -12.50 -6.23 -0.19
N LEU A 187 -11.59 -7.11 0.21
CA LEU A 187 -10.34 -7.40 -0.47
C LEU A 187 -10.25 -8.90 -0.77
N ASP A 188 -9.92 -9.26 -2.01
CA ASP A 188 -9.79 -10.67 -2.42
C ASP A 188 -8.31 -11.10 -2.49
N LEU A 189 -7.46 -10.24 -3.05
CA LEU A 189 -6.08 -10.57 -3.41
C LEU A 189 -5.08 -9.68 -2.66
N PHE A 190 -4.04 -10.29 -2.08
CA PHE A 190 -3.00 -9.58 -1.36
C PHE A 190 -1.62 -9.99 -1.87
N LYS A 191 -0.95 -9.07 -2.57
CA LYS A 191 0.44 -9.24 -2.98
C LYS A 191 1.35 -8.47 -2.05
N ILE A 192 2.33 -9.15 -1.45
CA ILE A 192 3.24 -8.58 -0.46
C ILE A 192 4.67 -8.53 -1.01
N ASP A 193 5.34 -7.37 -0.89
CA ASP A 193 6.79 -7.28 -1.07
C ASP A 193 7.53 -7.72 0.20
N LEU A 194 8.08 -8.93 0.21
CA LEU A 194 9.07 -9.33 1.20
C LEU A 194 10.45 -8.90 0.70
N LYS A 195 10.86 -7.71 1.14
CA LYS A 195 11.95 -6.94 0.52
C LYS A 195 13.36 -7.42 0.90
N CYS A 196 13.51 -8.06 2.06
CA CYS A 196 14.74 -8.69 2.54
C CYS A 196 14.40 -9.58 3.74
N PHE A 197 15.37 -10.30 4.28
CA PHE A 197 15.25 -11.16 5.46
C PHE A 197 16.27 -10.78 6.53
N ASP A 198 16.62 -9.49 6.57
CA ASP A 198 17.49 -8.87 7.57
C ASP A 198 16.78 -7.70 8.25
N ALA A 199 16.61 -7.78 9.57
CA ALA A 199 15.93 -6.76 10.36
C ALA A 199 16.68 -5.41 10.38
N GLY A 200 18.01 -5.41 10.22
CA GLY A 200 18.80 -4.18 10.08
C GLY A 200 18.44 -3.43 8.81
N ASN A 201 18.39 -4.14 7.68
CA ASN A 201 18.02 -3.62 6.38
C ASN A 201 16.55 -3.16 6.35
N TYR A 202 15.61 -3.91 6.94
CA TYR A 202 14.21 -3.46 7.05
C TYR A 202 14.07 -2.13 7.81
N ARG A 203 14.79 -1.97 8.93
CA ARG A 203 14.79 -0.70 9.69
C ARG A 203 15.32 0.46 8.85
N ARG A 204 16.30 0.22 7.96
CA ARG A 204 16.80 1.26 7.04
C ARG A 204 15.75 1.69 6.01
N LEU A 205 14.82 0.81 5.64
CA LEU A 205 13.65 1.15 4.83
C LEU A 205 12.58 1.89 5.63
N GLY A 206 12.73 2.00 6.95
CA GLY A 206 11.69 2.51 7.85
C GLY A 206 10.59 1.49 8.13
N GLY A 207 10.87 0.20 8.04
CA GLY A 207 9.92 -0.87 8.36
C GLY A 207 10.42 -1.82 9.44
N ASP A 208 9.55 -2.73 9.84
CA ASP A 208 9.85 -3.83 10.75
C ASP A 208 9.62 -5.17 10.02
N LEU A 209 10.66 -6.02 9.97
CA LEU A 209 10.59 -7.32 9.32
C LEU A 209 9.58 -8.22 10.02
N GLU A 210 9.57 -8.24 11.36
CA GLU A 210 8.70 -9.14 12.12
C GLU A 210 7.23 -8.85 11.83
N VAL A 211 6.86 -7.57 11.76
CA VAL A 211 5.50 -7.13 11.40
C VAL A 211 5.11 -7.58 9.98
N VAL A 212 6.03 -7.55 9.02
CA VAL A 212 5.75 -8.02 7.65
C VAL A 212 5.58 -9.54 7.63
N LEU A 213 6.42 -10.29 8.34
CA LEU A 213 6.30 -11.75 8.44
C LEU A 213 4.97 -12.14 9.12
N GLU A 214 4.61 -11.45 10.20
CA GLU A 214 3.31 -11.64 10.87
C GLU A 214 2.15 -11.31 9.94
N THR A 215 2.25 -10.23 9.17
CA THR A 215 1.23 -9.86 8.17
C THR A 215 1.05 -10.97 7.14
N ILE A 216 2.14 -11.54 6.59
CA ILE A 216 2.08 -12.65 5.64
C ILE A 216 1.32 -13.85 6.23
N CYS A 217 1.65 -14.23 7.47
CA CYS A 217 0.95 -15.31 8.18
C CYS A 217 -0.54 -14.99 8.36
N GLN A 218 -0.88 -13.76 8.75
CA GLN A 218 -2.25 -13.33 9.00
C GLN A 218 -3.07 -13.29 7.72
N VAL A 219 -2.56 -12.69 6.63
CA VAL A 219 -3.32 -12.62 5.37
C VAL A 219 -3.60 -14.00 4.81
N PHE A 220 -2.62 -14.91 4.87
CA PHE A 220 -2.83 -16.29 4.43
C PHE A 220 -3.89 -16.99 5.29
N LYS A 221 -3.79 -16.86 6.63
CA LYS A 221 -4.76 -17.45 7.57
C LYS A 221 -6.17 -16.89 7.40
N MET A 222 -6.32 -15.63 7.01
CA MET A 222 -7.60 -14.97 6.77
C MET A 222 -8.25 -15.39 5.44
N GLY A 223 -7.55 -16.17 4.61
CA GLY A 223 -8.07 -16.73 3.37
C GLY A 223 -7.96 -15.80 2.15
N PHE A 224 -7.16 -14.73 2.22
CA PHE A 224 -6.84 -13.94 1.03
C PHE A 224 -6.00 -14.77 0.07
N TRP A 225 -6.22 -14.60 -1.24
CA TRP A 225 -5.25 -15.10 -2.21
C TRP A 225 -3.95 -14.30 -2.04
N THR A 226 -2.86 -14.98 -1.71
CA THR A 226 -1.60 -14.34 -1.31
C THR A 226 -0.49 -14.70 -2.28
N GLU A 227 0.18 -13.69 -2.85
CA GLU A 227 1.42 -13.87 -3.62
C GLU A 227 2.53 -13.01 -3.01
N ILE A 228 3.76 -13.53 -2.98
CA ILE A 228 4.91 -12.82 -2.39
C ILE A 228 5.89 -12.49 -3.50
N VAL A 229 6.46 -11.28 -3.44
CA VAL A 229 7.48 -10.84 -4.39
C VAL A 229 8.71 -10.35 -3.63
N THR A 230 9.87 -10.72 -4.14
CA THR A 230 11.17 -10.20 -3.69
C THR A 230 11.91 -9.62 -4.89
N LEU A 231 12.11 -8.30 -4.87
CA LEU A 231 12.99 -7.61 -5.81
C LEU A 231 14.44 -7.79 -5.38
N VAL A 232 15.24 -8.48 -6.19
CA VAL A 232 16.65 -8.74 -5.92
C VAL A 232 17.49 -7.54 -6.35
N VAL A 233 18.02 -6.84 -5.36
CA VAL A 233 18.88 -5.66 -5.47
C VAL A 233 20.32 -6.08 -5.19
N PRO A 234 21.24 -5.87 -6.15
CA PRO A 234 22.65 -6.25 -6.00
C PRO A 234 23.32 -5.67 -4.76
N ARG A 235 24.06 -6.50 -4.03
CA ARG A 235 24.77 -6.17 -2.78
C ARG A 235 23.87 -5.75 -1.62
N TYR A 236 22.56 -6.02 -1.70
CA TYR A 236 21.60 -5.68 -0.66
C TYR A 236 20.87 -6.93 -0.15
N ASN A 237 20.24 -7.69 -1.05
CA ASN A 237 19.45 -8.89 -0.71
C ASN A 237 19.64 -10.02 -1.76
N ASP A 238 20.79 -10.05 -2.43
CA ASP A 238 21.12 -10.95 -3.54
C ASP A 238 21.94 -12.19 -3.15
N SER A 239 22.13 -12.45 -1.85
CA SER A 239 22.89 -13.62 -1.39
C SER A 239 22.03 -14.88 -1.37
N ASP A 240 22.64 -16.04 -1.64
CA ASP A 240 21.96 -17.35 -1.55
C ASP A 240 21.34 -17.59 -0.17
N ARG A 241 22.01 -17.14 0.89
CA ARG A 241 21.49 -17.24 2.26
C ARG A 241 20.19 -16.46 2.42
N GLU A 242 20.17 -15.21 1.97
CA GLU A 242 18.99 -14.34 2.01
C GLU A 242 17.79 -15.00 1.32
N LEU A 243 17.99 -15.44 0.08
CA LEU A 243 16.94 -16.07 -0.72
C LEU A 243 16.49 -17.40 -0.11
N SER A 244 17.43 -18.19 0.43
CA SER A 244 17.11 -19.44 1.13
C SER A 244 16.27 -19.21 2.38
N ASP A 245 16.56 -18.15 3.14
CA ASP A 245 15.84 -17.86 4.38
C ASP A 245 14.44 -17.31 4.09
N ILE A 246 14.28 -16.49 3.03
CA ILE A 246 12.96 -16.11 2.50
C ILE A 246 12.16 -17.34 2.07
N ALA A 247 12.75 -18.22 1.26
CA ALA A 247 12.07 -19.42 0.75
C ALA A 247 11.60 -20.34 1.89
N LYS A 248 12.46 -20.57 2.90
CA LYS A 248 12.11 -21.35 4.09
C LYS A 248 10.97 -20.72 4.86
N PHE A 249 10.99 -19.40 5.04
CA PHE A 249 9.90 -18.70 5.71
C PHE A 249 8.58 -18.87 4.96
N ILE A 250 8.55 -18.59 3.65
CA ILE A 250 7.33 -18.73 2.84
C ILE A 250 6.79 -20.17 2.92
N ALA A 251 7.67 -21.16 2.73
CA ALA A 251 7.30 -22.56 2.82
C ALA A 251 6.80 -22.98 4.23
N SER A 252 7.27 -22.31 5.29
CA SER A 252 6.77 -22.53 6.65
C SER A 252 5.35 -21.99 6.89
N VAL A 253 4.92 -20.99 6.10
CA VAL A 253 3.53 -20.51 6.09
C VAL A 253 2.68 -21.44 5.23
N SER A 254 3.08 -21.64 3.97
CA SER A 254 2.54 -22.66 3.08
C SER A 254 3.40 -22.78 1.82
N VAL A 255 3.58 -24.01 1.34
CA VAL A 255 4.24 -24.30 0.06
C VAL A 255 3.39 -23.90 -1.16
N ASP A 256 2.12 -23.58 -0.95
CA ASP A 256 1.19 -23.17 -2.00
C ASP A 256 1.22 -21.66 -2.28
N ILE A 257 1.93 -20.87 -1.47
CA ILE A 257 2.07 -19.42 -1.70
C ILE A 257 3.05 -19.18 -2.85
N PRO A 258 2.63 -18.59 -3.99
CA PRO A 258 3.54 -18.26 -5.07
C PRO A 258 4.57 -17.22 -4.61
N TRP A 259 5.85 -17.51 -4.87
CA TRP A 259 6.94 -16.58 -4.65
C TRP A 259 7.58 -16.19 -5.97
N HIS A 260 7.58 -14.89 -6.25
CA HIS A 260 8.20 -14.33 -7.45
C HIS A 260 9.50 -13.60 -7.08
N VAL A 261 10.58 -14.00 -7.74
CA VAL A 261 11.88 -13.36 -7.61
C VAL A 261 12.11 -12.50 -8.84
N THR A 262 12.21 -11.19 -8.66
CA THR A 262 12.35 -10.23 -9.77
C THR A 262 13.71 -9.56 -9.75
N ALA A 263 14.24 -9.21 -10.93
CA ALA A 263 15.52 -8.54 -11.06
C ALA A 263 15.37 -7.02 -10.92
N PHE A 264 16.26 -6.38 -10.16
CA PHE A 264 16.34 -4.93 -10.07
C PHE A 264 16.77 -4.28 -11.38
N HIS A 265 16.15 -3.13 -11.68
CA HIS A 265 16.56 -2.20 -12.73
C HIS A 265 16.75 -0.80 -12.11
N PRO A 266 17.87 -0.10 -12.36
CA PRO A 266 18.16 1.18 -11.74
C PRO A 266 17.31 2.31 -12.33
N ASP A 267 16.26 2.71 -11.60
CA ASP A 267 15.30 3.76 -12.01
C ASP A 267 15.26 4.98 -11.05
N TYR A 268 16.02 4.95 -9.95
CA TYR A 268 16.12 6.00 -8.91
C TYR A 268 17.55 6.10 -8.35
#